data_AF-A0A662BIC6-F1
#
_entry.id   AF-A0A662BIC6-F1
#
_cell.length_a   1.000
_cell.length_b   1.000
_cell.length_c   1.000
_cell.angle_alpha   90.00
_cell.angle_beta   90.00
_cell.angle_gamma   90.00
#
_symmetry.space_group_name_H-M   'P 1'
#
loop_
_entity.id
_entity.type
_entity.pdbx_description
1 polymer ?
#
loop_
_entity_poly.entity_id
_entity_poly.type
_entity_poly.pdbx_seq_one_letter_code
_entity_poly.pdbx_strand_id
1 'polypeptide(L)'
;VTYDKIIISGKTATGVFYGIQTLRQMMPSAIESGKDTVAEIAIPAVLIADSPRFIYRGMHLDVARHFFSVDFIKKYIDLIAMHKMNTFHWHLTEDQGWRIEIKKYPKLTEIGAWRHGTIIGHHPGTGNDEKKYGGFYTQEEIKDIVKYATSKHVTVIPEIELPGHSGAAIAAYPFLSCFPKEKSIVFNDMGSKKGKETQANGTPKIVQETWGVFDDVYCAGKEETFTFLQDVLDEVIPLFPSQYIHIGGDECPKANWEKCPSCQARIKKLGLKDEHELQSYFIQRMEKYLNKKGKKIIGWDEILEGGLAPNATVMSWRGTKGGVEAAKQHHDVIMTPGHSVYFDHYQSKDKDNEPLAIGGLTTVKDVYKYEPSPIGLSADEQKYVLGSQANVWTEYMKTTDYVEYMILPRMTALSEIVWTPKDDKNWEDFDTRLQHIVERYDAMGLNYAKHSIKKK
;
A
#
# COMPACT_ATOMS: atom_id res chain seq x y z
N VAL A 1 -4.73 25.53 -26.28
CA VAL A 1 -5.97 25.33 -27.08
C VAL A 1 -6.31 26.65 -27.73
N THR A 2 -6.40 26.68 -29.06
CA THR A 2 -6.92 27.80 -29.87
C THR A 2 -8.16 27.32 -30.64
N TYR A 3 -8.82 28.23 -31.37
CA TYR A 3 -10.05 27.93 -32.10
C TYR A 3 -9.91 26.80 -33.15
N ASP A 4 -8.70 26.57 -33.66
CA ASP A 4 -8.38 25.63 -34.74
C ASP A 4 -7.36 24.55 -34.34
N LYS A 5 -6.82 24.59 -33.11
CA LYS A 5 -5.67 23.75 -32.74
C LYS A 5 -5.57 23.42 -31.26
N ILE A 6 -5.23 22.17 -30.97
CA ILE A 6 -4.79 21.70 -29.66
C ILE A 6 -3.33 21.26 -29.77
N ILE A 7 -2.46 21.81 -28.92
CA ILE A 7 -1.05 21.42 -28.82
C ILE A 7 -0.81 20.95 -27.38
N ILE A 8 -0.31 19.72 -27.25
CA ILE A 8 0.21 19.18 -25.99
C ILE A 8 1.70 18.95 -26.19
N SER A 9 2.52 19.55 -25.34
CA SER A 9 3.97 19.42 -25.38
C SER A 9 4.53 19.22 -23.97
N GLY A 10 5.52 18.35 -23.82
CA GLY A 10 6.21 18.11 -22.56
C GLY A 10 7.66 17.70 -22.82
N LYS A 11 8.53 17.86 -21.82
CA LYS A 11 9.95 17.47 -21.93
C LYS A 11 10.15 15.95 -22.03
N THR A 12 9.14 15.17 -21.63
CA THR A 12 9.16 13.70 -21.61
C THR A 12 7.80 13.16 -22.04
N ALA A 13 7.73 11.88 -22.41
CA ALA A 13 6.47 11.19 -22.68
C ALA A 13 5.51 11.26 -21.48
N THR A 14 6.03 11.14 -20.25
CA THR A 14 5.24 11.30 -19.02
C THR A 14 4.60 12.69 -18.90
N GLY A 15 5.33 13.76 -19.26
CA GLY A 15 4.78 15.11 -19.28
C GLY A 15 3.65 15.28 -20.30
N VAL A 16 3.82 14.72 -21.50
CA VAL A 16 2.77 14.69 -22.53
C VAL A 16 1.56 13.89 -22.05
N PHE A 17 1.77 12.73 -21.42
CA PHE A 17 0.71 11.90 -20.86
C PHE A 17 -0.14 12.65 -19.83
N TYR A 18 0.47 13.39 -18.89
CA TYR A 18 -0.29 14.19 -17.94
C TYR A 18 -1.01 15.38 -18.60
N GLY A 19 -0.44 15.95 -19.66
CA GLY A 19 -1.14 16.91 -20.51
C GLY A 19 -2.41 16.32 -21.15
N ILE A 20 -2.35 15.05 -21.58
CA ILE A 20 -3.52 14.31 -22.08
C ILE A 20 -4.54 14.09 -20.95
N GLN A 21 -4.12 13.78 -19.71
CA GLN A 21 -5.06 13.67 -18.58
C GLN A 21 -5.78 14.99 -18.30
N THR A 22 -5.09 16.13 -18.36
CA THR A 22 -5.73 17.45 -18.26
C THR A 22 -6.73 17.68 -19.40
N LEU A 23 -6.34 17.39 -20.64
CA LEU A 23 -7.25 17.52 -21.78
C LEU A 23 -8.50 16.66 -21.62
N ARG A 24 -8.34 15.39 -21.19
CA ARG A 24 -9.44 14.46 -20.92
C ARG A 24 -10.41 15.02 -19.88
N GLN A 25 -9.90 15.64 -18.82
CA GLN A 25 -10.73 16.25 -17.77
C GLN A 25 -11.44 17.54 -18.23
N MET A 26 -10.86 18.28 -19.19
CA MET A 26 -11.48 19.47 -19.79
C MET A 26 -12.60 19.15 -20.78
N MET A 27 -12.62 17.95 -21.35
CA MET A 27 -13.70 17.48 -22.22
C MET A 27 -14.96 17.12 -21.41
N PRO A 28 -16.17 17.11 -22.01
CA PRO A 28 -17.39 16.69 -21.32
C PRO A 28 -17.26 15.30 -20.69
N SER A 29 -17.86 15.08 -19.52
CA SER A 29 -17.81 13.79 -18.81
C SER A 29 -18.38 12.61 -19.61
N ALA A 30 -19.32 12.87 -20.52
CA ALA A 30 -19.98 11.87 -21.37
C ALA A 30 -19.01 11.06 -22.26
N ILE A 31 -17.80 11.58 -22.55
CA ILE A 31 -16.78 10.84 -23.32
C ILE A 31 -16.33 9.55 -22.60
N GLU A 32 -16.50 9.47 -21.28
CA GLU A 32 -16.09 8.31 -20.51
C GLU A 32 -17.10 7.17 -20.54
N SER A 33 -18.33 7.43 -21.03
CA SER A 33 -19.40 6.43 -21.03
C SER A 33 -19.18 5.28 -22.01
N GLY A 34 -18.17 5.38 -22.90
CA GLY A 34 -17.91 4.43 -23.97
C GLY A 34 -19.01 4.41 -25.05
N LYS A 35 -19.98 5.32 -24.98
CA LYS A 35 -21.06 5.48 -25.96
C LYS A 35 -20.76 6.70 -26.83
N ASP A 36 -21.08 6.60 -28.11
CA ASP A 36 -20.98 7.71 -29.05
C ASP A 36 -22.16 8.68 -28.89
N THR A 37 -22.26 9.29 -27.71
CA THR A 37 -23.37 10.18 -27.31
C THR A 37 -23.02 11.65 -27.39
N VAL A 38 -21.78 11.99 -27.78
CA VAL A 38 -21.29 13.37 -27.83
C VAL A 38 -21.18 13.82 -29.28
N ALA A 39 -22.21 14.53 -29.76
CA ALA A 39 -22.24 15.03 -31.14
C ALA A 39 -21.20 16.13 -31.40
N GLU A 40 -20.83 16.90 -30.38
CA GLU A 40 -19.84 17.98 -30.47
C GLU A 40 -19.05 18.10 -29.16
N ILE A 41 -17.73 18.23 -29.26
CA ILE A 41 -16.83 18.45 -28.11
C ILE A 41 -16.34 19.90 -28.15
N ALA A 42 -16.76 20.70 -27.18
CA ALA A 42 -16.25 22.05 -26.98
C ALA A 42 -15.21 22.07 -25.85
N ILE A 43 -14.06 22.70 -26.09
CA ILE A 43 -13.00 22.89 -25.10
C ILE A 43 -12.62 24.38 -25.08
N PRO A 44 -12.59 25.05 -23.92
CA PRO A 44 -12.23 26.45 -23.84
C PRO A 44 -10.83 26.72 -24.42
N ALA A 45 -10.68 27.84 -25.14
CA ALA A 45 -9.37 28.34 -25.55
C ALA A 45 -8.57 28.73 -24.29
N VAL A 46 -7.41 28.10 -24.10
CA VAL A 46 -6.60 28.25 -22.88
C VAL A 46 -5.14 27.89 -23.14
N LEU A 47 -4.25 28.49 -22.35
CA LEU A 47 -2.84 28.09 -22.21
C LEU A 47 -2.62 27.56 -20.79
N ILE A 48 -2.09 26.34 -20.67
CA ILE A 48 -1.81 25.70 -19.38
C ILE A 48 -0.33 25.35 -19.35
N ALA A 49 0.38 25.86 -18.34
CA ALA A 49 1.73 25.41 -17.97
C ALA A 49 1.62 24.75 -16.60
N ASP A 50 2.04 23.49 -16.50
CA ASP A 50 1.73 22.64 -15.35
C ASP A 50 2.90 21.68 -15.05
N SER A 51 3.09 21.38 -13.77
CA SER A 51 4.14 20.47 -13.28
C SER A 51 3.83 20.01 -11.86
N PRO A 52 4.16 18.75 -11.49
CA PRO A 52 3.90 18.25 -10.15
C PRO A 52 4.80 18.92 -9.10
N ARG A 53 4.22 19.22 -7.94
CA ARG A 53 4.93 19.67 -6.73
C ARG A 53 5.88 18.60 -6.17
N PHE A 54 5.44 17.34 -6.14
CA PHE A 54 6.21 16.23 -5.59
C PHE A 54 6.53 15.17 -6.63
N ILE A 55 7.71 14.54 -6.52
CA ILE A 55 8.15 13.51 -7.46
C ILE A 55 7.48 12.16 -7.19
N TYR A 56 7.10 11.88 -5.94
CA TYR A 56 6.37 10.69 -5.53
C TYR A 56 4.90 11.02 -5.24
N ARG A 57 3.98 10.36 -5.95
CA ARG A 57 2.53 10.58 -5.84
C ARG A 57 1.86 9.21 -5.86
N GLY A 58 1.67 8.62 -4.68
CA GLY A 58 1.38 7.19 -4.56
C GLY A 58 -0.04 6.86 -4.10
N MET A 59 -0.48 5.68 -4.51
CA MET A 59 -1.59 4.96 -3.89
C MET A 59 -1.12 3.58 -3.52
N HIS A 60 -1.41 3.17 -2.29
CA HIS A 60 -1.23 1.81 -1.82
C HIS A 60 -2.52 1.00 -1.97
N LEU A 61 -2.40 -0.32 -2.16
CA LEU A 61 -3.53 -1.25 -2.03
C LEU A 61 -3.05 -2.54 -1.36
N ASP A 62 -3.69 -2.85 -0.23
CA ASP A 62 -3.60 -4.13 0.44
C ASP A 62 -4.42 -5.17 -0.30
N VAL A 63 -3.73 -6.14 -0.89
CA VAL A 63 -4.35 -7.30 -1.55
C VAL A 63 -4.17 -8.58 -0.72
N ALA A 64 -3.53 -8.47 0.44
CA ALA A 64 -3.22 -9.57 1.35
C ALA A 64 -4.40 -9.87 2.28
N ARG A 65 -5.05 -8.85 2.86
CA ARG A 65 -6.24 -9.03 3.71
C ARG A 65 -7.43 -9.51 2.88
N HIS A 66 -7.70 -8.83 1.77
CA HIS A 66 -8.63 -9.29 0.73
C HIS A 66 -8.00 -9.25 -0.66
N PHE A 67 -8.17 -10.32 -1.44
CA PHE A 67 -7.64 -10.45 -2.80
C PHE A 67 -8.55 -9.77 -3.83
N PHE A 68 -7.95 -9.12 -4.83
CA PHE A 68 -8.66 -8.49 -5.94
C PHE A 68 -8.17 -9.00 -7.29
N SER A 69 -9.07 -9.10 -8.27
CA SER A 69 -8.74 -9.62 -9.60
C SER A 69 -7.77 -8.71 -10.37
N VAL A 70 -7.05 -9.30 -11.33
CA VAL A 70 -6.17 -8.56 -12.27
C VAL A 70 -6.89 -7.39 -12.94
N ASP A 71 -8.15 -7.60 -13.36
CA ASP A 71 -8.95 -6.56 -14.00
C ASP A 71 -9.21 -5.39 -13.06
N PHE A 72 -9.47 -5.64 -11.78
CA PHE A 72 -9.61 -4.57 -10.80
C PHE A 72 -8.29 -3.84 -10.55
N ILE A 73 -7.16 -4.55 -10.47
CA ILE A 73 -5.85 -3.90 -10.32
C ILE A 73 -5.57 -2.95 -11.50
N LYS A 74 -5.91 -3.35 -12.74
CA LYS A 74 -5.80 -2.48 -13.91
C LYS A 74 -6.75 -1.27 -13.82
N LYS A 75 -8.00 -1.47 -13.38
CA LYS A 75 -8.96 -0.37 -13.11
C LYS A 75 -8.40 0.60 -12.07
N TYR A 76 -7.82 0.10 -10.98
CA TYR A 76 -7.19 0.92 -9.94
C TYR A 76 -6.02 1.74 -10.49
N ILE A 77 -5.17 1.16 -11.35
CA ILE A 77 -4.08 1.86 -12.05
C ILE A 77 -4.62 2.96 -12.97
N ASP A 78 -5.75 2.74 -13.66
CA ASP A 78 -6.39 3.79 -14.46
C ASP A 78 -6.86 4.97 -13.60
N LEU A 79 -7.36 4.71 -12.39
CA LEU A 79 -7.73 5.76 -11.43
C LEU A 79 -6.51 6.53 -10.94
N ILE A 80 -5.41 5.86 -10.61
CA ILE A 80 -4.12 6.48 -10.25
C ILE A 80 -3.67 7.41 -11.38
N ALA A 81 -3.66 6.91 -12.62
CA ALA A 81 -3.20 7.66 -13.78
C ALA A 81 -4.10 8.86 -14.11
N MET A 82 -5.43 8.69 -14.01
CA MET A 82 -6.41 9.78 -14.19
C MET A 82 -6.17 10.92 -13.20
N HIS A 83 -5.74 10.59 -11.98
CA HIS A 83 -5.40 11.55 -10.92
C HIS A 83 -3.95 12.06 -11.00
N LYS A 84 -3.24 11.79 -12.10
CA LYS A 84 -1.83 12.18 -12.30
C LYS A 84 -0.87 11.69 -11.19
N MET A 85 -1.28 10.67 -10.45
CA MET A 85 -0.42 9.92 -9.55
C MET A 85 0.50 9.02 -10.39
N ASN A 86 1.63 8.62 -9.83
CA ASN A 86 2.68 7.90 -10.57
C ASN A 86 3.22 6.66 -9.90
N THR A 87 2.73 6.33 -8.70
CA THR A 87 3.17 5.14 -7.98
C THR A 87 1.99 4.32 -7.52
N PHE A 88 2.03 3.03 -7.83
CA PHE A 88 1.19 2.01 -7.23
C PHE A 88 2.04 1.19 -6.25
N HIS A 89 1.83 1.38 -4.95
CA HIS A 89 2.45 0.57 -3.91
C HIS A 89 1.59 -0.66 -3.65
N TRP A 90 2.12 -1.84 -3.95
CA TRP A 90 1.34 -3.07 -3.97
C TRP A 90 1.72 -3.98 -2.81
N HIS A 91 0.87 -4.03 -1.79
CA HIS A 91 1.09 -4.82 -0.58
C HIS A 91 0.63 -6.26 -0.78
N LEU A 92 1.60 -7.12 -1.12
CA LEU A 92 1.39 -8.46 -1.68
C LEU A 92 1.43 -9.57 -0.64
N THR A 93 1.91 -9.31 0.58
CA THR A 93 2.16 -10.36 1.58
C THR A 93 1.87 -9.85 2.97
N GLU A 94 1.14 -10.66 3.75
CA GLU A 94 0.80 -10.36 5.14
C GLU A 94 0.49 -11.68 5.88
N ASP A 95 0.19 -11.64 7.18
CA ASP A 95 -0.29 -12.75 7.99
C ASP A 95 -1.51 -13.48 7.45
N GLN A 96 -2.50 -12.76 6.88
CA GLN A 96 -3.74 -13.40 6.38
C GLN A 96 -3.68 -13.80 4.89
N GLY A 97 -2.52 -13.62 4.24
CA GLY A 97 -2.37 -13.98 2.83
C GLY A 97 -1.04 -13.68 2.17
N TRP A 98 -0.55 -14.63 1.40
CA TRP A 98 0.56 -14.46 0.46
C TRP A 98 0.05 -14.44 -0.99
N ARG A 99 0.30 -13.36 -1.74
CA ARG A 99 -0.38 -13.11 -3.03
C ARG A 99 0.51 -13.20 -4.26
N ILE A 100 1.80 -13.49 -4.13
CA ILE A 100 2.75 -13.51 -5.25
C ILE A 100 3.33 -14.91 -5.48
N GLU A 101 3.27 -15.42 -6.71
CA GLU A 101 3.90 -16.70 -7.04
C GLU A 101 5.43 -16.62 -6.96
N ILE A 102 6.01 -17.49 -6.12
CA ILE A 102 7.46 -17.74 -6.03
C ILE A 102 7.71 -19.20 -6.39
N LYS A 103 8.32 -19.45 -7.55
CA LYS A 103 8.42 -20.79 -8.13
C LYS A 103 9.29 -21.72 -7.28
N LYS A 104 10.34 -21.19 -6.64
CA LYS A 104 11.20 -21.94 -5.72
C LYS A 104 10.47 -22.33 -4.44
N TYR A 105 9.43 -21.60 -4.05
CA TYR A 105 8.65 -21.82 -2.83
C TYR A 105 7.15 -21.90 -3.11
N PRO A 106 6.69 -22.95 -3.83
CA PRO A 106 5.30 -23.04 -4.30
C PRO A 106 4.28 -23.08 -3.16
N LYS A 107 4.66 -23.54 -1.96
CA LYS A 107 3.74 -23.56 -0.81
C LYS A 107 3.28 -22.17 -0.36
N LEU A 108 4.02 -21.11 -0.73
CA LEU A 108 3.58 -19.75 -0.45
C LEU A 108 2.23 -19.45 -1.11
N THR A 109 1.92 -20.04 -2.27
CA THR A 109 0.62 -19.89 -2.94
C THR A 109 -0.27 -21.13 -2.83
N GLU A 110 0.28 -22.34 -2.65
CA GLU A 110 -0.54 -23.54 -2.39
C GLU A 110 -1.19 -23.51 -1.00
N ILE A 111 -0.49 -22.93 0.00
CA ILE A 111 -0.92 -22.82 1.40
C ILE A 111 -1.11 -21.35 1.78
N GLY A 112 -0.05 -20.53 1.67
CA GLY A 112 -0.05 -19.15 2.20
C GLY A 112 -1.08 -18.21 1.56
N ALA A 113 -1.53 -18.51 0.33
CA ALA A 113 -2.60 -17.75 -0.32
C ALA A 113 -4.01 -18.07 0.20
N TRP A 114 -4.18 -19.07 1.08
CA TRP A 114 -5.49 -19.58 1.47
C TRP A 114 -5.63 -19.68 3.00
N ARG A 115 -6.64 -19.01 3.55
CA ARG A 115 -7.07 -19.18 4.94
C ARG A 115 -8.38 -19.96 5.00
N HIS A 116 -8.65 -20.64 6.11
CA HIS A 116 -9.84 -21.50 6.23
C HIS A 116 -11.11 -20.75 6.63
N GLY A 117 -10.96 -19.52 7.12
CA GLY A 117 -12.06 -18.66 7.50
C GLY A 117 -11.59 -17.22 7.73
N THR A 118 -12.56 -16.33 7.91
CA THR A 118 -12.31 -14.92 8.21
C THR A 118 -13.17 -14.49 9.40
N ILE A 119 -12.61 -13.67 10.28
CA ILE A 119 -13.33 -13.00 11.35
C ILE A 119 -14.62 -12.32 10.85
N ILE A 120 -15.70 -12.46 11.63
CA ILE A 120 -16.98 -11.79 11.40
C ILE A 120 -17.05 -10.51 12.24
N GLY A 121 -17.45 -9.41 11.60
CA GLY A 121 -17.65 -8.11 12.24
C GLY A 121 -16.34 -7.36 12.49
N HIS A 122 -16.43 -6.30 13.29
CA HIS A 122 -15.28 -5.48 13.68
C HIS A 122 -14.40 -6.24 14.69
N HIS A 123 -13.08 -6.22 14.55
CA HIS A 123 -12.15 -6.75 15.56
C HIS A 123 -12.50 -6.17 16.95
N PRO A 124 -12.66 -6.99 18.01
CA PRO A 124 -12.22 -8.38 18.16
C PRO A 124 -13.19 -9.47 17.66
N GLY A 125 -14.18 -9.13 16.84
CA GLY A 125 -15.05 -10.07 16.12
C GLY A 125 -16.13 -10.72 16.98
N THR A 126 -17.07 -11.39 16.30
CA THR A 126 -18.15 -12.18 16.94
C THR A 126 -18.09 -13.67 16.57
N GLY A 127 -17.14 -14.05 15.72
CA GLY A 127 -16.97 -15.43 15.26
C GLY A 127 -16.15 -15.49 13.98
N ASN A 128 -16.23 -16.64 13.31
CA ASN A 128 -15.54 -16.94 12.06
C ASN A 128 -16.58 -17.34 11.00
N ASP A 129 -16.38 -16.91 9.76
CA ASP A 129 -17.32 -17.20 8.67
C ASP A 129 -17.21 -18.63 8.10
N GLU A 130 -16.21 -19.40 8.52
CA GLU A 130 -15.93 -20.79 8.11
C GLU A 130 -15.77 -20.96 6.59
N LYS A 131 -15.45 -19.87 5.87
CA LYS A 131 -15.28 -19.88 4.41
C LYS A 131 -13.81 -19.83 4.03
N LYS A 132 -13.37 -20.86 3.31
CA LYS A 132 -12.05 -20.83 2.67
C LYS A 132 -11.97 -19.59 1.77
N TYR A 133 -10.97 -18.75 2.00
CA TYR A 133 -10.76 -17.51 1.28
C TYR A 133 -9.33 -17.41 0.78
N GLY A 134 -9.12 -16.88 -0.43
CA GLY A 134 -7.79 -16.73 -0.97
C GLY A 134 -7.73 -16.34 -2.44
N GLY A 135 -6.53 -16.47 -2.99
CA GLY A 135 -6.16 -16.03 -4.32
C GLY A 135 -4.71 -15.53 -4.33
N PHE A 136 -4.07 -15.59 -5.49
CA PHE A 136 -2.72 -15.07 -5.72
C PHE A 136 -2.57 -14.68 -7.20
N TYR A 137 -1.53 -13.91 -7.49
CA TYR A 137 -1.12 -13.53 -8.84
C TYR A 137 0.05 -14.41 -9.27
N THR A 138 -0.08 -15.03 -10.44
CA THR A 138 1.02 -15.68 -11.13
C THR A 138 2.07 -14.65 -11.54
N GLN A 139 3.31 -15.09 -11.77
CA GLN A 139 4.36 -14.20 -12.28
C GLN A 139 4.00 -13.57 -13.62
N GLU A 140 3.23 -14.25 -14.47
CA GLU A 140 2.79 -13.72 -15.77
C GLU A 140 1.71 -12.64 -15.62
N GLU A 141 0.75 -12.82 -14.71
CA GLU A 141 -0.24 -11.78 -14.39
C GLU A 141 0.43 -10.53 -13.81
N ILE A 142 1.44 -10.70 -12.95
CA ILE A 142 2.22 -9.59 -12.40
C ILE A 142 2.95 -8.84 -13.52
N LYS A 143 3.63 -9.54 -14.44
CA LYS A 143 4.30 -8.91 -15.58
C LYS A 143 3.32 -8.14 -16.46
N ASP A 144 2.12 -8.68 -16.68
CA ASP A 144 1.07 -8.01 -17.45
C ASP A 144 0.57 -6.74 -16.75
N ILE A 145 0.33 -6.79 -15.43
CA ILE A 145 -0.04 -5.63 -14.61
C ILE A 145 1.06 -4.57 -14.63
N VAL A 146 2.32 -4.95 -14.44
CA VAL A 146 3.48 -4.04 -14.45
C VAL A 146 3.64 -3.38 -15.83
N LYS A 147 3.47 -4.15 -16.91
CA LYS A 147 3.46 -3.61 -18.28
C LYS A 147 2.30 -2.64 -18.49
N TYR A 148 1.11 -2.98 -18.00
CA TYR A 148 -0.06 -2.10 -18.06
C TYR A 148 0.19 -0.78 -17.32
N ALA A 149 0.67 -0.83 -16.07
CA ALA A 149 1.03 0.34 -15.28
C ALA A 149 2.07 1.22 -15.97
N THR A 150 3.11 0.60 -16.55
CA THR A 150 4.15 1.32 -17.30
C THR A 150 3.56 2.09 -18.49
N SER A 151 2.59 1.52 -19.20
CA SER A 151 1.89 2.22 -20.30
C SER A 151 1.10 3.45 -19.86
N LYS A 152 0.77 3.53 -18.56
CA LYS A 152 0.09 4.67 -17.92
C LYS A 152 1.06 5.58 -17.17
N HIS A 153 2.37 5.39 -17.34
CA HIS A 153 3.42 6.10 -16.60
C HIS A 153 3.29 5.94 -15.06
N VAL A 154 2.79 4.79 -14.61
CA VAL A 154 2.69 4.40 -13.19
C VAL A 154 3.76 3.35 -12.89
N THR A 155 4.58 3.61 -11.88
CA THR A 155 5.56 2.66 -11.35
C THR A 155 4.89 1.76 -10.32
N VAL A 156 5.08 0.45 -10.43
CA VAL A 156 4.61 -0.51 -9.42
C VAL A 156 5.76 -0.84 -8.47
N ILE A 157 5.57 -0.56 -7.18
CA ILE A 157 6.50 -0.91 -6.11
C ILE A 157 5.90 -2.10 -5.35
N PRO A 158 6.52 -3.29 -5.41
CA PRO A 158 6.07 -4.43 -4.62
C PRO A 158 6.49 -4.27 -3.16
N GLU A 159 5.63 -4.73 -2.25
CA GLU A 159 5.98 -4.94 -0.85
C GLU A 159 6.00 -6.42 -0.51
N ILE A 160 7.11 -6.85 0.09
CA ILE A 160 7.26 -8.16 0.72
C ILE A 160 7.58 -7.91 2.19
N GLU A 161 6.60 -8.15 3.05
CA GLU A 161 6.67 -7.89 4.48
C GLU A 161 7.78 -8.68 5.17
N LEU A 162 8.58 -7.98 5.98
CA LEU A 162 9.58 -8.56 6.86
C LEU A 162 10.01 -7.57 7.97
N PRO A 163 10.42 -8.04 9.17
CA PRO A 163 10.30 -9.42 9.64
C PRO A 163 8.91 -9.77 10.22
N GLY A 164 8.08 -8.76 10.50
CA GLY A 164 6.68 -8.89 10.91
C GLY A 164 5.78 -9.42 9.79
N HIS A 165 4.47 -9.43 10.04
CA HIS A 165 3.45 -9.73 9.02
C HIS A 165 3.73 -10.97 8.14
N SER A 166 4.23 -12.03 8.77
CA SER A 166 4.81 -13.19 8.06
C SER A 166 4.04 -14.49 8.28
N GLY A 167 2.88 -14.43 8.92
CA GLY A 167 2.04 -15.58 9.26
C GLY A 167 1.72 -16.47 8.07
N ALA A 168 1.43 -15.91 6.88
CA ALA A 168 1.16 -16.71 5.69
C ALA A 168 2.39 -17.48 5.19
N ALA A 169 3.58 -16.86 5.22
CA ALA A 169 4.82 -17.51 4.85
C ALA A 169 5.23 -18.59 5.87
N ILE A 170 5.05 -18.32 7.15
CA ILE A 170 5.29 -19.28 8.24
C ILE A 170 4.33 -20.47 8.15
N ALA A 171 3.05 -20.26 7.82
CA ALA A 171 2.10 -21.35 7.58
C ALA A 171 2.54 -22.26 6.43
N ALA A 172 3.05 -21.67 5.34
CA ALA A 172 3.58 -22.42 4.20
C ALA A 172 4.89 -23.16 4.52
N TYR A 173 5.78 -22.52 5.29
CA TYR A 173 7.10 -23.01 5.63
C TYR A 173 7.40 -22.80 7.13
N PRO A 174 6.93 -23.70 8.01
CA PRO A 174 7.01 -23.51 9.46
C PRO A 174 8.42 -23.28 10.02
N PHE A 175 9.46 -23.77 9.34
CA PHE A 175 10.86 -23.58 9.78
C PHE A 175 11.27 -22.11 9.93
N LEU A 176 10.54 -21.20 9.28
CA LEU A 176 10.72 -19.76 9.33
C LEU A 176 10.34 -19.14 10.69
N SER A 177 9.47 -19.78 11.47
CA SER A 177 9.08 -19.34 12.82
C SER A 177 10.18 -19.61 13.86
N CYS A 178 10.24 -18.83 14.93
CA CYS A 178 11.03 -19.16 16.13
C CYS A 178 10.63 -20.52 16.73
N PHE A 179 9.33 -20.82 16.72
CA PHE A 179 8.73 -22.00 17.35
C PHE A 179 7.88 -22.77 16.33
N PRO A 180 8.51 -23.50 15.39
CA PRO A 180 7.83 -24.15 14.26
C PRO A 180 6.80 -25.21 14.68
N LYS A 181 6.93 -25.76 15.89
CA LYS A 181 6.05 -26.81 16.43
C LYS A 181 4.89 -26.25 17.26
N GLU A 182 4.93 -24.97 17.62
CA GLU A 182 3.84 -24.32 18.35
C GLU A 182 2.74 -23.90 17.40
N LYS A 183 1.49 -24.04 17.85
CA LYS A 183 0.32 -23.70 17.05
C LYS A 183 0.28 -22.19 16.79
N SER A 184 -0.11 -21.77 15.59
CA SER A 184 -0.53 -20.38 15.36
C SER A 184 -1.68 -20.05 16.33
N ILE A 185 -1.58 -18.92 17.02
CA ILE A 185 -2.64 -18.43 17.91
C ILE A 185 -3.55 -17.53 17.09
N VAL A 186 -4.84 -17.89 17.02
CA VAL A 186 -5.89 -17.03 16.47
C VAL A 186 -6.62 -16.37 17.64
N PHE A 187 -6.76 -15.05 17.60
CA PHE A 187 -7.26 -14.25 18.71
C PHE A 187 -8.67 -14.69 19.16
N ASN A 188 -8.92 -14.66 20.49
CA ASN A 188 -10.21 -15.02 21.12
C ASN A 188 -10.83 -16.36 20.65
N ASP A 189 -10.00 -17.36 20.35
CA ASP A 189 -10.46 -18.67 19.84
C ASP A 189 -11.33 -18.58 18.57
N MET A 190 -11.18 -17.50 17.79
CA MET A 190 -11.92 -17.26 16.54
C MET A 190 -11.35 -18.02 15.34
N GLY A 191 -10.48 -19.00 15.57
CA GLY A 191 -10.07 -19.91 14.50
C GLY A 191 -11.28 -20.69 13.98
N SER A 192 -11.34 -20.85 12.66
CA SER A 192 -12.31 -21.70 11.99
C SER A 192 -12.21 -23.14 12.50
N LYS A 193 -13.31 -23.90 12.42
CA LYS A 193 -13.31 -25.32 12.74
C LYS A 193 -12.25 -26.06 11.93
N LYS A 194 -12.15 -25.74 10.65
CA LYS A 194 -11.18 -26.36 9.75
C LYS A 194 -9.73 -26.02 10.12
N GLY A 195 -9.45 -24.79 10.54
CA GLY A 195 -8.13 -24.40 11.07
C GLY A 195 -7.77 -25.19 12.33
N LYS A 196 -8.71 -25.28 13.29
CA LYS A 196 -8.53 -26.06 14.53
C LYS A 196 -8.29 -27.55 14.26
N GLU A 197 -9.05 -28.15 13.34
CA GLU A 197 -8.84 -29.53 12.88
C GLU A 197 -7.47 -29.73 12.24
N THR A 198 -7.04 -28.79 11.39
CA THR A 198 -5.74 -28.83 10.71
C THR A 198 -4.60 -28.82 11.73
N GLN A 199 -4.70 -27.98 12.77
CA GLN A 199 -3.76 -27.95 13.89
C GLN A 199 -3.81 -29.19 14.78
N ALA A 200 -4.99 -29.80 14.97
CA ALA A 200 -5.13 -31.06 15.70
C ALA A 200 -4.51 -32.24 14.93
N ASN A 201 -4.53 -32.20 13.60
CA ASN A 201 -4.00 -33.23 12.70
C ASN A 201 -2.51 -33.04 12.36
N GLY A 202 -1.75 -32.34 13.21
CA GLY A 202 -0.29 -32.26 13.11
C GLY A 202 0.27 -31.14 12.21
N THR A 203 -0.57 -30.20 11.77
CA THR A 203 -0.12 -28.98 11.05
C THR A 203 -0.26 -27.75 11.96
N PRO A 204 0.73 -27.45 12.83
CA PRO A 204 0.57 -26.45 13.89
C PRO A 204 0.40 -25.02 13.34
N LYS A 205 1.06 -24.68 12.24
CA LYS A 205 0.99 -23.34 11.64
C LYS A 205 -0.12 -23.28 10.60
N ILE A 206 -0.98 -22.28 10.73
CA ILE A 206 -2.03 -21.94 9.77
C ILE A 206 -1.95 -20.45 9.42
N VAL A 207 -2.45 -20.08 8.24
CA VAL A 207 -2.61 -18.67 7.83
C VAL A 207 -3.58 -17.98 8.79
N GLN A 208 -3.30 -16.73 9.17
CA GLN A 208 -4.13 -16.03 10.16
C GLN A 208 -5.55 -15.77 9.63
N GLU A 209 -6.51 -15.82 10.54
CA GLU A 209 -7.95 -15.72 10.22
C GLU A 209 -8.62 -14.50 10.87
N THR A 210 -7.84 -13.70 11.60
CA THR A 210 -8.25 -12.47 12.28
C THR A 210 -7.34 -11.32 11.87
N TRP A 211 -7.77 -10.09 12.14
CA TRP A 211 -6.96 -8.88 11.98
C TRP A 211 -6.12 -8.61 13.23
N GLY A 212 -5.07 -7.82 13.08
CA GLY A 212 -4.22 -7.33 14.17
C GLY A 212 -2.75 -7.74 14.01
N VAL A 213 -2.01 -7.62 15.11
CA VAL A 213 -0.57 -7.88 15.18
C VAL A 213 -0.31 -9.24 15.81
N PHE A 214 0.63 -10.01 15.24
CA PHE A 214 0.91 -11.38 15.66
C PHE A 214 2.38 -11.56 16.08
N ASP A 215 2.60 -12.29 17.18
CA ASP A 215 3.94 -12.56 17.71
C ASP A 215 4.77 -13.51 16.82
N ASP A 216 4.13 -14.29 15.96
CA ASP A 216 4.82 -15.26 15.10
C ASP A 216 5.40 -14.55 13.87
N VAL A 217 6.65 -14.10 14.03
CA VAL A 217 7.41 -13.35 13.03
C VAL A 217 8.58 -14.19 12.50
N TYR A 218 9.20 -13.75 11.40
CA TYR A 218 10.39 -14.41 10.86
C TYR A 218 11.49 -14.54 11.93
N CYS A 219 12.04 -15.74 12.08
CA CYS A 219 13.10 -16.00 13.05
C CYS A 219 14.41 -15.38 12.57
N ALA A 220 14.76 -14.23 13.17
CA ALA A 220 16.00 -13.51 12.90
C ALA A 220 17.27 -14.27 13.29
N GLY A 221 17.15 -15.31 14.12
CA GLY A 221 18.25 -16.15 14.59
C GLY A 221 18.76 -17.19 13.60
N LYS A 222 17.98 -17.53 12.58
CA LYS A 222 18.25 -18.63 11.63
C LYS A 222 18.80 -18.11 10.31
N GLU A 223 19.79 -18.80 9.73
CA GLU A 223 20.36 -18.43 8.42
C GLU A 223 19.43 -18.81 7.26
N GLU A 224 18.64 -19.86 7.46
CA GLU A 224 17.65 -20.37 6.52
C GLU A 224 16.57 -19.32 6.23
N THR A 225 16.20 -18.50 7.23
CA THR A 225 15.27 -17.36 7.06
C THR A 225 15.80 -16.36 6.03
N PHE A 226 17.08 -15.97 6.15
CA PHE A 226 17.68 -15.03 5.21
C PHE A 226 17.87 -15.64 3.83
N THR A 227 18.24 -16.92 3.76
CA THR A 227 18.35 -17.62 2.47
C THR A 227 17.00 -17.66 1.77
N PHE A 228 15.93 -18.02 2.49
CA PHE A 228 14.56 -17.99 1.98
C PHE A 228 14.15 -16.61 1.47
N LEU A 229 14.35 -15.54 2.25
CA LEU A 229 13.97 -14.19 1.83
C LEU A 229 14.79 -13.70 0.64
N GLN A 230 16.08 -14.02 0.58
CA GLN A 230 16.94 -13.69 -0.57
C GLN A 230 16.47 -14.40 -1.83
N ASP A 231 16.15 -15.68 -1.72
CA ASP A 231 15.61 -16.49 -2.81
C ASP A 231 14.24 -15.96 -3.30
N VAL A 232 13.35 -15.56 -2.39
CA VAL A 232 12.09 -14.89 -2.73
C VAL A 232 12.37 -13.58 -3.48
N LEU A 233 13.23 -12.72 -2.95
CA LEU A 233 13.53 -11.43 -3.56
C LEU A 233 14.24 -11.58 -4.91
N ASP A 234 15.02 -12.64 -5.12
CA ASP A 234 15.63 -12.96 -6.42
C ASP A 234 14.58 -13.26 -7.50
N GLU A 235 13.42 -13.79 -7.13
CA GLU A 235 12.28 -13.94 -8.05
C GLU A 235 11.43 -12.68 -8.18
N VAL A 236 11.30 -11.88 -7.11
CA VAL A 236 10.51 -10.62 -7.14
C VAL A 236 11.20 -9.55 -7.97
N ILE A 237 12.50 -9.32 -7.78
CA ILE A 237 13.29 -8.27 -8.45
C ILE A 237 13.09 -8.20 -9.98
N PRO A 238 13.16 -9.31 -10.74
CA PRO A 238 12.99 -9.26 -12.20
C PRO A 238 11.54 -9.02 -12.65
N LEU A 239 10.54 -9.21 -11.78
CA LEU A 239 9.12 -8.94 -12.11
C LEU A 239 8.81 -7.44 -12.06
N PHE A 240 9.56 -6.68 -11.26
CA PHE A 240 9.29 -5.26 -11.01
C PHE A 240 10.49 -4.39 -11.44
N PRO A 241 10.35 -3.58 -12.51
CA PRO A 241 11.41 -2.70 -13.00
C PRO A 241 11.68 -1.52 -12.05
N SER A 242 10.81 -1.26 -11.08
CA SER A 242 10.99 -0.25 -10.04
C SER A 242 12.40 -0.32 -9.42
N GLN A 243 13.02 0.83 -9.17
CA GLN A 243 14.26 0.90 -8.41
C GLN A 243 14.07 0.56 -6.92
N TYR A 244 12.84 0.67 -6.43
CA TYR A 244 12.47 0.41 -5.05
C TYR A 244 11.78 -0.94 -4.88
N ILE A 245 12.10 -1.60 -3.76
CA ILE A 245 11.32 -2.69 -3.17
C ILE A 245 10.91 -2.21 -1.77
N HIS A 246 9.63 -2.31 -1.43
CA HIS A 246 9.19 -2.08 -0.06
C HIS A 246 9.38 -3.37 0.72
N ILE A 247 9.96 -3.28 1.92
CA ILE A 247 10.28 -4.44 2.77
C ILE A 247 9.44 -4.47 4.05
N GLY A 248 8.44 -3.60 4.16
CA GLY A 248 7.62 -3.46 5.36
C GLY A 248 8.44 -2.97 6.55
N GLY A 249 8.42 -3.75 7.62
CA GLY A 249 9.22 -3.50 8.84
C GLY A 249 8.41 -2.97 10.02
N ASP A 250 7.11 -2.80 9.83
CA ASP A 250 6.14 -2.41 10.85
C ASP A 250 5.74 -3.58 11.76
N GLU A 251 5.10 -3.19 12.87
CA GLU A 251 4.41 -4.06 13.83
C GLU A 251 5.03 -5.45 14.03
N CYS A 252 6.35 -5.51 14.28
CA CYS A 252 7.07 -6.75 14.56
C CYS A 252 7.25 -6.93 16.08
N PRO A 253 6.42 -7.71 16.79
CA PRO A 253 6.58 -7.93 18.21
C PRO A 253 7.89 -8.67 18.50
N LYS A 254 8.52 -8.34 19.63
CA LYS A 254 9.80 -8.91 20.03
C LYS A 254 9.65 -10.16 20.92
N ALA A 255 8.44 -10.43 21.41
CA ALA A 255 8.15 -11.47 22.41
C ALA A 255 8.67 -12.87 22.05
N ASN A 256 8.61 -13.24 20.76
CA ASN A 256 9.14 -14.54 20.31
C ASN A 256 10.66 -14.54 20.13
N TRP A 257 11.28 -13.41 19.81
CA TRP A 257 12.74 -13.31 19.74
C TRP A 257 13.40 -13.33 21.12
N GLU A 258 12.77 -12.71 22.13
CA GLU A 258 13.20 -12.73 23.54
C GLU A 258 13.36 -14.17 24.07
N LYS A 259 12.46 -15.07 23.66
CA LYS A 259 12.42 -16.46 24.11
C LYS A 259 13.15 -17.42 23.17
N CYS A 260 13.45 -17.03 21.93
CA CYS A 260 14.00 -17.91 20.92
C CYS A 260 15.51 -18.14 21.13
N PRO A 261 15.99 -19.37 21.38
CA PRO A 261 17.42 -19.63 21.58
C PRO A 261 18.30 -19.22 20.41
N SER A 262 17.80 -19.33 19.17
CA SER A 262 18.55 -18.93 17.97
C SER A 262 18.67 -17.40 17.85
N CYS A 263 17.61 -16.66 18.18
CA CYS A 263 17.65 -15.18 18.19
C CYS A 263 18.59 -14.68 19.29
N GLN A 264 18.46 -15.21 20.51
CA GLN A 264 19.33 -14.87 21.63
C GLN A 264 20.81 -15.20 21.36
N ALA A 265 21.08 -16.34 20.73
CA ALA A 265 22.44 -16.70 20.30
C ALA A 265 23.01 -15.70 19.28
N ARG A 266 22.19 -15.19 18.37
CA ARG A 266 22.59 -14.17 17.39
C ARG A 266 22.88 -12.82 18.04
N ILE A 267 22.00 -12.35 18.92
CA ILE A 267 22.18 -11.13 19.73
C ILE A 267 23.54 -11.20 20.43
N LYS A 268 23.81 -12.27 21.17
CA LYS A 268 25.08 -12.48 21.87
C LYS A 268 26.27 -12.52 20.92
N LYS A 269 26.18 -13.25 19.81
CA LYS A 269 27.26 -13.40 18.83
C LYS A 269 27.66 -12.07 18.19
N LEU A 270 26.68 -11.22 17.91
CA LEU A 270 26.88 -9.93 17.24
C LEU A 270 27.08 -8.77 18.23
N GLY A 271 26.92 -9.01 19.53
CA GLY A 271 27.02 -7.96 20.55
C GLY A 271 25.88 -6.93 20.48
N LEU A 272 24.71 -7.35 20.02
CA LEU A 272 23.51 -6.49 19.97
C LEU A 272 22.95 -6.30 21.39
N LYS A 273 22.37 -5.14 21.68
CA LYS A 273 21.81 -4.84 23.01
C LYS A 273 20.53 -5.60 23.30
N ASP A 274 19.65 -5.71 22.31
CA ASP A 274 18.28 -6.21 22.45
C ASP A 274 17.70 -6.66 21.10
N GLU A 275 16.41 -7.01 21.12
CA GLU A 275 15.64 -7.44 19.97
C GLU A 275 15.31 -6.31 18.98
N HIS A 276 15.38 -5.03 19.40
CA HIS A 276 15.24 -3.91 18.48
C HIS A 276 16.51 -3.76 17.62
N GLU A 277 17.70 -3.89 18.22
CA GLU A 277 18.93 -3.97 17.44
C GLU A 277 18.99 -5.25 16.57
N LEU A 278 18.33 -6.35 16.99
CA LEU A 278 18.15 -7.53 16.14
C LEU A 278 17.26 -7.25 14.91
N GLN A 279 16.20 -6.46 15.04
CA GLN A 279 15.39 -6.00 13.91
C GLN A 279 16.24 -5.14 12.96
N SER A 280 16.97 -4.17 13.49
CA SER A 280 17.87 -3.34 12.68
C SER A 280 18.89 -4.18 11.91
N TYR A 281 19.51 -5.17 12.57
CA TYR A 281 20.39 -6.14 11.92
C TYR A 281 19.69 -6.88 10.77
N PHE A 282 18.45 -7.34 10.99
CA PHE A 282 17.66 -8.03 9.97
C PHE A 282 17.44 -7.15 8.74
N ILE A 283 16.94 -5.94 8.97
CA ILE A 283 16.65 -4.95 7.92
C ILE A 283 17.93 -4.58 7.16
N GLN A 284 19.02 -4.24 7.87
CA GLN A 284 20.31 -3.91 7.24
C GLN A 284 20.88 -5.06 6.42
N ARG A 285 20.67 -6.31 6.84
CA ARG A 285 21.12 -7.49 6.09
C ARG A 285 20.36 -7.64 4.78
N MET A 286 19.04 -7.43 4.78
CA MET A 286 18.21 -7.48 3.58
C MET A 286 18.44 -6.27 2.66
N GLU A 287 18.63 -5.08 3.24
CA GLU A 287 18.99 -3.86 2.51
C GLU A 287 20.32 -4.02 1.76
N LYS A 288 21.37 -4.52 2.42
CA LYS A 288 22.66 -4.81 1.77
C LYS A 288 22.52 -5.81 0.62
N TYR A 289 21.60 -6.77 0.74
CA TYR A 289 21.34 -7.73 -0.31
C TYR A 289 20.66 -7.07 -1.53
N LEU A 290 19.61 -6.28 -1.30
CA LEU A 290 18.90 -5.54 -2.35
C LEU A 290 19.78 -4.48 -3.03
N ASN A 291 20.59 -3.76 -2.25
CA ASN A 291 21.56 -2.79 -2.77
C ASN A 291 22.57 -3.44 -3.74
N LYS A 292 23.05 -4.66 -3.44
CA LYS A 292 23.93 -5.43 -4.36
C LYS A 292 23.24 -5.84 -5.66
N LYS A 293 21.92 -5.87 -5.68
CA LYS A 293 21.09 -6.14 -6.87
C LYS A 293 20.64 -4.84 -7.57
N GLY A 294 21.16 -3.68 -7.16
CA GLY A 294 20.84 -2.38 -7.73
C GLY A 294 19.46 -1.84 -7.34
N LYS A 295 18.87 -2.35 -6.26
CA LYS A 295 17.59 -1.87 -5.71
C LYS A 295 17.81 -1.05 -4.44
N LYS A 296 16.97 -0.04 -4.24
CA LYS A 296 16.82 0.68 -2.98
C LYS A 296 15.67 0.10 -2.17
N ILE A 297 15.69 0.27 -0.85
CA ILE A 297 14.57 -0.14 0.00
C ILE A 297 13.68 1.03 0.37
N ILE A 298 12.40 0.74 0.54
CA ILE A 298 11.48 1.54 1.35
C ILE A 298 11.05 0.67 2.53
N GLY A 299 10.94 1.23 3.72
CA GLY A 299 10.30 0.56 4.86
C GLY A 299 9.53 1.54 5.73
N TRP A 300 8.60 1.02 6.51
CA TRP A 300 7.81 1.78 7.46
C TRP A 300 8.70 2.43 8.54
N ASP A 301 8.23 3.50 9.18
CA ASP A 301 9.06 4.31 10.08
C ASP A 301 9.61 3.57 11.32
N GLU A 302 9.14 2.36 11.60
CA GLU A 302 9.76 1.41 12.51
C GLU A 302 11.20 1.02 12.14
N ILE A 303 11.61 1.11 10.87
CA ILE A 303 13.01 0.82 10.48
C ILE A 303 14.02 1.82 11.06
N LEU A 304 13.54 2.92 11.65
CA LEU A 304 14.35 3.83 12.47
C LEU A 304 14.87 3.16 13.75
N GLU A 305 14.17 2.15 14.26
CA GLU A 305 14.53 1.45 15.49
C GLU A 305 15.86 0.70 15.32
N GLY A 306 16.83 1.00 16.20
CA GLY A 306 18.17 0.39 16.15
C GLY A 306 19.11 0.96 15.08
N GLY A 307 18.67 1.99 14.33
CA GLY A 307 19.48 2.73 13.36
C GLY A 307 19.20 2.35 11.90
N LEU A 308 19.13 3.37 11.04
CA LEU A 308 18.82 3.22 9.62
C LEU A 308 19.98 2.65 8.80
N ALA A 309 19.58 1.91 7.77
CA ALA A 309 20.48 1.54 6.71
C ALA A 309 20.74 2.75 5.78
N PRO A 310 21.99 3.05 5.36
CA PRO A 310 22.36 4.34 4.75
C PRO A 310 21.57 4.77 3.50
N ASN A 311 21.01 3.83 2.75
CA ASN A 311 20.26 4.11 1.51
C ASN A 311 18.75 3.85 1.66
N ALA A 312 18.26 3.65 2.89
CA ALA A 312 16.85 3.41 3.13
C ALA A 312 16.03 4.68 2.91
N THR A 313 14.89 4.53 2.23
CA THR A 313 13.81 5.51 2.20
C THR A 313 12.78 5.14 3.27
N VAL A 314 12.31 6.12 4.03
CA VAL A 314 11.36 5.91 5.14
C VAL A 314 9.94 6.27 4.71
N MET A 315 8.98 5.38 4.95
CA MET A 315 7.56 5.66 4.82
C MET A 315 6.94 5.97 6.19
N SER A 316 6.64 7.25 6.44
CA SER A 316 6.18 7.75 7.74
C SER A 316 4.67 7.64 7.89
N TRP A 317 4.21 6.72 8.73
CA TRP A 317 2.78 6.41 8.89
C TRP A 317 2.23 6.70 10.29
N ARG A 318 3.05 6.61 11.34
CA ARG A 318 2.65 6.90 12.75
C ARG A 318 2.64 8.41 13.05
N GLY A 319 2.01 9.16 12.14
CA GLY A 319 2.10 10.62 12.07
C GLY A 319 3.31 11.09 11.26
N THR A 320 3.82 12.28 11.58
CA THR A 320 4.90 12.92 10.81
C THR A 320 6.27 12.84 11.47
N LYS A 321 6.34 12.34 12.71
CA LYS A 321 7.57 12.36 13.52
C LYS A 321 8.69 11.52 12.89
N GLY A 322 8.36 10.30 12.44
CA GLY A 322 9.31 9.40 11.78
C GLY A 322 9.93 10.03 10.53
N GLY A 323 9.09 10.64 9.68
CA GLY A 323 9.54 11.36 8.49
C GLY A 323 10.40 12.58 8.81
N VAL A 324 10.07 13.36 9.84
CA VAL A 324 10.91 14.50 10.24
C VAL A 324 12.29 14.03 10.71
N GLU A 325 12.34 12.97 11.52
CA GLU A 325 13.60 12.40 12.03
C GLU A 325 14.46 11.86 10.88
N ALA A 326 13.87 11.09 9.97
CA ALA A 326 14.56 10.53 8.81
C ALA A 326 15.12 11.63 7.89
N ALA A 327 14.34 12.66 7.58
CA ALA A 327 14.77 13.76 6.72
C ALA A 327 15.93 14.57 7.33
N LYS A 328 15.95 14.77 8.66
CA LYS A 328 17.07 15.39 9.39
C LYS A 328 18.36 14.57 9.33
N GLN A 329 18.21 13.26 9.18
CA GLN A 329 19.33 12.33 8.95
C GLN A 329 19.66 12.17 7.46
N HIS A 330 19.07 12.99 6.58
CA HIS A 330 19.29 12.99 5.13
C HIS A 330 18.83 11.70 4.42
N HIS A 331 17.83 11.03 4.98
CA HIS A 331 17.13 9.93 4.31
C HIS A 331 15.93 10.46 3.53
N ASP A 332 15.70 9.92 2.34
CA ASP A 332 14.48 10.16 1.57
C ASP A 332 13.25 9.70 2.36
N VAL A 333 12.15 10.45 2.26
CA VAL A 333 10.92 10.20 3.01
C VAL A 333 9.69 10.24 2.10
N ILE A 334 8.79 9.29 2.31
CA ILE A 334 7.43 9.29 1.77
C ILE A 334 6.46 9.44 2.93
N MET A 335 5.58 10.43 2.85
CA MET A 335 4.66 10.73 3.95
C MET A 335 3.31 10.03 3.75
N THR A 336 2.96 9.15 4.68
CA THR A 336 1.67 8.43 4.71
C THR A 336 0.98 8.51 6.08
N PRO A 337 0.88 9.68 6.74
CA PRO A 337 0.42 9.76 8.13
C PRO A 337 -1.03 9.28 8.29
N GLY A 338 -1.24 8.37 9.25
CA GLY A 338 -2.51 7.70 9.54
C GLY A 338 -3.73 8.63 9.60
N HIS A 339 -3.61 9.76 10.28
CA HIS A 339 -4.74 10.68 10.43
C HIS A 339 -5.20 11.35 9.12
N SER A 340 -4.35 11.44 8.10
CA SER A 340 -4.61 12.24 6.91
C SER A 340 -4.84 11.42 5.65
N VAL A 341 -4.19 10.27 5.52
CA VAL A 341 -4.12 9.53 4.26
C VAL A 341 -4.29 8.01 4.42
N TYR A 342 -4.97 7.58 5.48
CA TYR A 342 -5.47 6.20 5.59
C TYR A 342 -6.91 6.16 5.10
N PHE A 343 -7.10 5.55 3.93
CA PHE A 343 -8.40 5.51 3.26
C PHE A 343 -9.22 4.28 3.65
N ASP A 344 -8.73 3.48 4.58
CA ASP A 344 -9.45 2.48 5.35
C ASP A 344 -10.28 3.07 6.51
N HIS A 345 -10.07 4.35 6.85
CA HIS A 345 -10.88 5.06 7.84
C HIS A 345 -12.27 5.45 7.30
N TYR A 346 -13.24 5.56 8.23
CA TYR A 346 -14.56 6.15 7.96
C TYR A 346 -14.45 7.54 7.31
N GLN A 347 -15.48 7.89 6.52
CA GLN A 347 -15.56 9.15 5.78
C GLN A 347 -16.63 10.10 6.33
N SER A 348 -17.46 9.61 7.26
CA SER A 348 -18.55 10.35 7.89
C SER A 348 -18.52 10.16 9.41
N LYS A 349 -19.07 11.15 10.14
CA LYS A 349 -19.32 11.02 11.58
C LYS A 349 -20.48 10.06 11.88
N ASP A 350 -21.39 9.91 10.93
CA ASP A 350 -22.55 9.03 11.02
C ASP A 350 -22.16 7.58 10.71
N LYS A 351 -21.40 6.97 11.62
CA LYS A 351 -20.82 5.64 11.43
C LYS A 351 -21.86 4.54 11.34
N ASP A 352 -23.03 4.72 11.96
CA ASP A 352 -24.10 3.73 11.97
C ASP A 352 -24.73 3.53 10.57
N ASN A 353 -24.60 4.54 9.71
CA ASN A 353 -25.04 4.50 8.31
C ASN A 353 -23.89 4.33 7.31
N GLU A 354 -22.66 4.11 7.78
CA GLU A 354 -21.52 3.81 6.93
C GLU A 354 -21.28 2.30 6.83
N PRO A 355 -20.76 1.81 5.69
CA PRO A 355 -20.17 0.48 5.63
C PRO A 355 -19.05 0.32 6.68
N LEU A 356 -18.91 -0.90 7.22
CA LEU A 356 -17.96 -1.22 8.28
C LEU A 356 -16.52 -0.91 7.86
N ALA A 357 -15.89 0.04 8.53
CA ALA A 357 -14.48 0.39 8.37
C ALA A 357 -13.70 0.14 9.68
N ILE A 358 -12.35 0.18 9.61
CA ILE A 358 -11.47 -0.14 10.75
C ILE A 358 -11.62 0.82 11.95
N GLY A 359 -12.20 1.99 11.72
CA GLY A 359 -12.22 3.08 12.69
C GLY A 359 -11.81 4.39 12.03
N GLY A 360 -11.24 5.28 12.84
CA GLY A 360 -10.79 6.59 12.37
C GLY A 360 -11.91 7.49 11.82
N LEU A 361 -11.50 8.62 11.28
CA LEU A 361 -12.32 9.51 10.45
C LEU A 361 -11.36 10.33 9.59
N THR A 362 -11.43 10.16 8.28
CA THR A 362 -10.62 10.90 7.31
C THR A 362 -11.52 11.33 6.17
N THR A 363 -12.04 12.56 6.25
CA THR A 363 -12.93 13.14 5.23
C THR A 363 -12.13 13.70 4.05
N VAL A 364 -12.80 13.98 2.93
CA VAL A 364 -12.20 14.69 1.78
C VAL A 364 -11.55 16.02 2.21
N LYS A 365 -12.17 16.74 3.16
CA LYS A 365 -11.66 18.01 3.68
C LYS A 365 -10.41 17.82 4.55
N ASP A 366 -10.32 16.73 5.30
CA ASP A 366 -9.13 16.41 6.10
C ASP A 366 -7.94 16.10 5.19
N VAL A 367 -8.17 15.31 4.13
CA VAL A 367 -7.17 15.03 3.09
C VAL A 367 -6.73 16.32 2.40
N TYR A 368 -7.66 17.22 2.04
CA TYR A 368 -7.31 18.47 1.36
C TYR A 368 -6.53 19.46 2.24
N LYS A 369 -6.78 19.45 3.55
CA LYS A 369 -6.06 20.31 4.50
C LYS A 369 -4.67 19.80 4.86
N TYR A 370 -4.37 18.54 4.55
CA TYR A 370 -3.09 17.94 4.82
C TYR A 370 -1.96 18.62 4.02
N GLU A 371 -0.81 18.76 4.68
CA GLU A 371 0.41 19.32 4.11
C GLU A 371 1.54 18.27 4.19
N PRO A 372 1.97 17.69 3.05
CA PRO A 372 3.00 16.67 3.03
C PRO A 372 4.38 17.13 3.49
N SER A 373 4.70 18.43 3.41
CA SER A 373 5.95 18.97 3.95
C SER A 373 5.76 19.33 5.44
N PRO A 374 6.17 18.47 6.40
CA PRO A 374 5.89 18.70 7.81
C PRO A 374 6.62 19.92 8.37
N ILE A 375 6.05 20.52 9.41
CA ILE A 375 6.70 21.59 10.18
C ILE A 375 7.94 21.02 10.89
N GLY A 376 9.00 21.83 11.00
CA GLY A 376 10.22 21.46 11.72
C GLY A 376 11.37 20.97 10.84
N LEU A 377 11.20 21.03 9.51
CA LEU A 377 12.26 20.85 8.52
C LEU A 377 12.66 22.20 7.91
N SER A 378 13.96 22.42 7.80
CA SER A 378 14.56 23.51 7.01
C SER A 378 14.28 23.34 5.52
N ALA A 379 14.54 24.39 4.72
CA ALA A 379 14.37 24.34 3.28
C ALA A 379 15.25 23.27 2.60
N ASP A 380 16.42 22.98 3.16
CA ASP A 380 17.31 21.92 2.66
C ASP A 380 16.79 20.53 3.04
N GLU A 381 16.33 20.33 4.28
CA GLU A 381 15.79 19.04 4.72
C GLU A 381 14.46 18.69 4.02
N GLN A 382 13.68 19.69 3.62
CA GLN A 382 12.44 19.48 2.84
C GLN A 382 12.70 18.79 1.49
N LYS A 383 13.91 18.86 0.94
CA LYS A 383 14.27 18.18 -0.32
C LYS A 383 14.23 16.66 -0.20
N TYR A 384 14.37 16.11 1.01
CA TYR A 384 14.27 14.68 1.26
C TYR A 384 12.82 14.19 1.32
N VAL A 385 11.82 15.09 1.39
CA VAL A 385 10.41 14.71 1.32
C VAL A 385 10.03 14.49 -0.15
N LEU A 386 10.03 13.23 -0.59
CA LEU A 386 9.78 12.86 -1.98
C LEU A 386 8.32 13.09 -2.40
N GLY A 387 7.40 13.01 -1.44
CA GLY A 387 5.97 13.22 -1.62
C GLY A 387 5.12 12.45 -0.63
N SER A 388 3.91 12.07 -1.05
CA SER A 388 2.93 11.42 -0.19
C SER A 388 2.14 10.33 -0.92
N GLN A 389 1.50 9.48 -0.12
CA GLN A 389 0.64 8.39 -0.56
C GLN A 389 -0.52 8.17 0.39
N ALA A 390 -1.64 7.71 -0.15
CA ALA A 390 -2.71 7.13 0.67
C ALA A 390 -2.59 5.61 0.75
N ASN A 391 -2.77 5.10 1.97
CA ASN A 391 -2.79 3.69 2.28
C ASN A 391 -4.24 3.18 2.29
N VAL A 392 -4.48 2.08 1.59
CA VAL A 392 -5.79 1.40 1.51
C VAL A 392 -5.62 0.00 2.07
N TRP A 393 -5.76 -0.13 3.38
CA TRP A 393 -5.79 -1.42 4.09
C TRP A 393 -7.18 -2.07 3.93
N THR A 394 -7.23 -3.38 3.72
CA THR A 394 -8.46 -4.03 3.23
C THR A 394 -9.07 -5.03 4.20
N GLU A 395 -8.80 -4.97 5.51
CA GLU A 395 -9.44 -5.81 6.53
C GLU A 395 -10.97 -5.85 6.39
N TYR A 396 -11.58 -4.72 6.06
CA TYR A 396 -13.03 -4.60 5.92
C TYR A 396 -13.52 -4.32 4.49
N MET A 397 -12.62 -4.21 3.51
CA MET A 397 -12.98 -3.93 2.12
C MET A 397 -12.97 -5.20 1.26
N LYS A 398 -14.06 -5.97 1.27
CA LYS A 398 -14.13 -7.27 0.58
C LYS A 398 -14.40 -7.20 -0.92
N THR A 399 -14.90 -6.07 -1.42
CA THR A 399 -15.37 -5.93 -2.81
C THR A 399 -14.75 -4.71 -3.48
N THR A 400 -14.66 -4.75 -4.80
CA THR A 400 -14.12 -3.67 -5.63
C THR A 400 -14.90 -2.36 -5.45
N ASP A 401 -16.23 -2.45 -5.41
CA ASP A 401 -17.10 -1.29 -5.24
C ASP A 401 -16.91 -0.64 -3.88
N TYR A 402 -16.56 -1.43 -2.85
CA TYR A 402 -16.27 -0.87 -1.53
C TYR A 402 -14.90 -0.18 -1.51
N VAL A 403 -13.88 -0.74 -2.17
CA VAL A 403 -12.60 -0.04 -2.35
C VAL A 403 -12.81 1.28 -3.10
N GLU A 404 -13.60 1.29 -4.18
CA GLU A 404 -13.92 2.52 -4.91
C GLU A 404 -14.63 3.56 -4.03
N TYR A 405 -15.64 3.14 -3.25
CA TYR A 405 -16.31 3.99 -2.27
C TYR A 405 -15.32 4.61 -1.26
N MET A 406 -14.34 3.82 -0.82
CA MET A 406 -13.36 4.27 0.18
C MET A 406 -12.32 5.21 -0.42
N ILE A 407 -11.86 4.99 -1.65
CA ILE A 407 -10.82 5.85 -2.23
C ILE A 407 -11.39 7.10 -2.90
N LEU A 408 -12.62 7.08 -3.43
CA LEU A 408 -13.20 8.21 -4.15
C LEU A 408 -14.24 8.96 -3.30
N PRO A 409 -14.15 10.31 -3.21
CA PRO A 409 -13.25 11.21 -3.94
C PRO A 409 -12.00 11.64 -3.15
N ARG A 410 -11.61 10.93 -2.08
CA ARG A 410 -10.42 11.26 -1.28
C ARG A 410 -9.11 11.23 -2.09
N MET A 411 -8.99 10.32 -3.05
CA MET A 411 -7.90 10.26 -4.01
C MET A 411 -7.79 11.56 -4.83
N THR A 412 -8.91 12.19 -5.16
CA THR A 412 -8.94 13.48 -5.85
C THR A 412 -8.36 14.59 -5.00
N ALA A 413 -8.74 14.65 -3.72
CA ALA A 413 -8.13 15.59 -2.79
C ALA A 413 -6.62 15.35 -2.70
N LEU A 414 -6.19 14.11 -2.45
CA LEU A 414 -4.76 13.80 -2.36
C LEU A 414 -4.00 14.16 -3.65
N SER A 415 -4.60 13.91 -4.82
CA SER A 415 -3.98 14.24 -6.11
C SER A 415 -3.63 15.72 -6.23
N GLU A 416 -4.51 16.61 -5.75
CA GLU A 416 -4.24 18.04 -5.73
C GLU A 416 -3.13 18.40 -4.73
N ILE A 417 -3.10 17.73 -3.57
CA ILE A 417 -2.09 17.97 -2.54
C ILE A 417 -0.69 17.63 -3.01
N VAL A 418 -0.54 16.57 -3.80
CA VAL A 418 0.77 16.11 -4.26
C VAL A 418 1.17 16.71 -5.62
N TRP A 419 0.24 17.35 -6.33
CA TRP A 419 0.46 17.97 -7.63
C TRP A 419 0.57 19.50 -7.57
N THR A 420 -0.39 20.17 -6.93
CA THR A 420 -0.54 21.63 -6.99
C THR A 420 0.42 22.33 -6.01
N PRO A 421 1.06 23.45 -6.40
CA PRO A 421 1.83 24.28 -5.49
C PRO A 421 1.00 24.68 -4.27
N LYS A 422 1.64 24.78 -3.10
CA LYS A 422 0.94 25.01 -1.83
C LYS A 422 0.06 26.27 -1.87
N ASP A 423 0.58 27.35 -2.43
CA ASP A 423 -0.05 28.67 -2.41
C ASP A 423 -1.20 28.81 -3.43
N ASP A 424 -1.32 27.86 -4.37
CA ASP A 424 -2.38 27.82 -5.38
C ASP A 424 -3.59 26.97 -4.93
N LYS A 425 -3.52 26.33 -3.75
CA LYS A 425 -4.62 25.52 -3.21
C LYS A 425 -5.69 26.39 -2.56
N ASN A 426 -6.95 26.13 -2.88
CA ASN A 426 -8.10 26.77 -2.28
C ASN A 426 -9.27 25.77 -2.12
N TRP A 427 -9.80 25.64 -0.90
CA TRP A 427 -10.83 24.65 -0.60
C TRP A 427 -12.15 24.91 -1.33
N GLU A 428 -12.57 26.17 -1.42
CA GLU A 428 -13.83 26.54 -2.06
C GLU A 428 -13.79 26.31 -3.58
N ASP A 429 -12.66 26.60 -4.22
CA ASP A 429 -12.40 26.27 -5.62
C ASP A 429 -12.34 24.75 -5.84
N PHE A 430 -11.60 24.03 -4.99
CA PHE A 430 -11.54 22.57 -5.04
C PHE A 430 -12.91 21.92 -4.89
N ASP A 431 -13.73 22.36 -3.93
CA ASP A 431 -15.09 21.86 -3.74
C ASP A 431 -15.94 22.04 -4.99
N THR A 432 -15.80 23.17 -5.68
CA THR A 432 -16.49 23.44 -6.95
C THR A 432 -16.05 22.47 -8.05
N ARG A 433 -14.74 22.28 -8.23
CA ARG A 433 -14.20 21.32 -9.21
C ARG A 433 -14.54 19.87 -8.85
N LEU A 434 -14.62 19.55 -7.57
CA LEU A 434 -15.05 18.24 -7.08
C LEU A 434 -16.51 17.94 -7.47
N GLN A 435 -17.42 18.92 -7.41
CA GLN A 435 -18.80 18.72 -7.87
C GLN A 435 -18.89 18.39 -9.36
N HIS A 436 -17.90 18.78 -10.17
CA HIS A 436 -17.84 18.47 -11.60
C HIS A 436 -17.16 17.13 -11.90
N ILE A 437 -16.08 16.78 -11.19
CA ILE A 437 -15.36 15.53 -11.46
C ILE A 437 -16.22 14.29 -11.15
N VAL A 438 -17.16 14.38 -10.21
CA VAL A 438 -18.06 13.25 -9.91
C VAL A 438 -19.02 12.92 -11.04
N GLU A 439 -19.36 13.87 -11.92
CA GLU A 439 -20.13 13.58 -13.15
C GLU A 439 -19.33 12.66 -14.08
N ARG A 440 -18.00 12.76 -14.05
CA ARG A 440 -17.11 11.84 -14.76
C ARG A 440 -17.11 10.46 -14.10
N TYR A 441 -17.15 10.40 -12.77
CA TYR A 441 -17.26 9.12 -12.06
C TYR A 441 -18.57 8.41 -12.37
N ASP A 442 -19.68 9.15 -12.44
CA ASP A 442 -20.97 8.62 -12.87
C ASP A 442 -20.90 8.08 -14.32
N ALA A 443 -20.30 8.83 -15.25
CA ALA A 443 -20.14 8.40 -16.64
C ALA A 443 -19.25 7.15 -16.79
N MET A 444 -18.25 7.00 -15.92
CA MET A 444 -17.38 5.83 -15.84
C MET A 444 -18.01 4.64 -15.08
N GLY A 445 -19.18 4.83 -14.45
CA GLY A 445 -19.80 3.81 -13.61
C GLY A 445 -18.99 3.46 -12.35
N LEU A 446 -18.29 4.43 -11.76
CA LEU A 446 -17.51 4.23 -10.53
C LEU A 446 -18.38 4.38 -9.29
N ASN A 447 -18.12 3.57 -8.28
CA ASN A 447 -18.71 3.81 -6.95
C ASN A 447 -17.88 4.85 -6.18
N TYR A 448 -18.52 5.78 -5.48
CA TYR A 448 -17.81 6.80 -4.69
C TYR A 448 -18.66 7.27 -3.52
N ALA A 449 -17.99 7.74 -2.46
CA ALA A 449 -18.65 8.31 -1.30
C ALA A 449 -19.26 9.69 -1.61
N LYS A 450 -20.49 9.93 -1.14
CA LYS A 450 -21.29 11.11 -1.52
C LYS A 450 -21.35 12.21 -0.45
N HIS A 451 -20.66 12.06 0.68
CA HIS A 451 -20.78 12.99 1.82
C HIS A 451 -20.32 14.42 1.49
N SER A 452 -19.37 14.57 0.56
CA SER A 452 -18.88 15.88 0.10
C SER A 452 -19.57 16.35 -1.19
N ILE A 453 -20.61 15.66 -1.66
CA ILE A 453 -21.29 15.94 -2.92
C ILE A 453 -22.63 16.59 -2.65
N LYS A 454 -22.84 17.77 -3.23
CA LYS A 454 -24.08 18.53 -3.11
C LYS A 454 -25.14 17.82 -3.96
N LYS A 455 -26.27 17.44 -3.34
CA LYS A 455 -27.42 16.92 -4.09
C LYS A 455 -27.89 18.04 -5.04
N LYS A 456 -27.95 17.75 -6.34
CA LYS A 456 -28.57 18.63 -7.34
C LYS A 456 -30.08 18.61 -7.21
#